data_AF-A0A431HCM8-F1
#
_entry.id   AF-A0A431HCM8-F1
#
_cell.length_a   1.000
_cell.length_b   1.000
_cell.length_c   1.000
_cell.angle_alpha   90.00
_cell.angle_beta   90.00
_cell.angle_gamma   90.00
#
_symmetry.space_group_name_H-M   'P 1'
#
loop_
_entity.id
_entity.type
_entity.pdbx_description
1 polymer ?
#
loop_
_entity_poly.entity_id
_entity_poly.type
_entity_poly.pdbx_seq_one_letter_code
_entity_poly.pdbx_strand_id
1 'polypeptide(L)'
;MKYFIDTEFLEGTQKRRIGNIELPKYFNTKNTIDLISIGIVVEDRTEYYAISKDFNLKEAWNRWEQRTGEGDRNNINPRLYWIRENVLKNIYEELYTFEVNLIVQTCEINLKYGLNEYYKTPKYLNKFSYKSLKYLINKYGKTNKQIAEDIKVFIDLKEAAPIRHYKPEFYGYYSDYDWVAFCWLFGKMIDLPKGFPMYCIDLKQILDEKQNSKPNIQRVSWNNQGDKTIEECFLIKNDPNYPKQTNEHNALSDARWNFELYKFLNTL
;
A
#
# COMPACT_ATOMS: atom_id res chain seq x y z
N MET A 1 15.61 -4.83 14.72
CA MET A 1 14.87 -3.56 14.65
C MET A 1 13.45 -3.85 14.19
N LYS A 2 12.54 -2.92 14.42
CA LYS A 2 11.14 -3.04 13.99
C LYS A 2 10.92 -2.34 12.65
N TYR A 3 10.21 -3.03 11.77
CA TYR A 3 9.85 -2.61 10.43
C TYR A 3 8.33 -2.61 10.32
N PHE A 4 7.76 -1.48 9.97
CA PHE A 4 6.33 -1.29 9.76
C PHE A 4 6.10 -1.30 8.26
N ILE A 5 5.30 -2.25 7.78
CA ILE A 5 5.08 -2.47 6.37
C ILE A 5 3.63 -2.26 6.01
N ASP A 6 3.40 -1.92 4.76
CA ASP A 6 2.11 -1.94 4.10
C ASP A 6 2.32 -2.15 2.60
N THR A 7 1.35 -2.75 1.92
CA THR A 7 1.42 -2.99 0.49
C THR A 7 0.08 -2.72 -0.18
N GLU A 8 0.16 -2.14 -1.38
CA GLU A 8 -0.96 -2.17 -2.31
C GLU A 8 -0.79 -3.37 -3.24
N PHE A 9 -1.87 -4.10 -3.51
CA PHE A 9 -1.81 -5.29 -4.34
C PHE A 9 -3.07 -5.50 -5.19
N LEU A 10 -2.95 -6.43 -6.14
CA LEU A 10 -4.03 -6.89 -7.02
C LEU A 10 -4.26 -8.38 -6.77
N GLU A 11 -5.28 -8.72 -5.99
CA GLU A 11 -5.59 -10.09 -5.58
C GLU A 11 -6.67 -10.79 -6.44
N GLY A 12 -6.75 -12.12 -6.40
CA GLY A 12 -7.78 -12.89 -7.10
C GLY A 12 -7.41 -13.26 -8.55
N THR A 13 -8.38 -13.77 -9.31
CA THR A 13 -8.14 -14.24 -10.69
C THR A 13 -7.92 -13.06 -11.64
N GLN A 14 -6.99 -13.21 -12.58
CA GLN A 14 -6.75 -12.20 -13.61
C GLN A 14 -7.24 -12.66 -14.97
N LYS A 15 -7.84 -11.72 -15.72
CA LYS A 15 -8.41 -12.01 -17.04
C LYS A 15 -7.32 -12.09 -18.08
N ARG A 16 -7.29 -13.19 -18.82
CA ARG A 16 -6.37 -13.33 -19.96
C ARG A 16 -6.97 -12.64 -21.19
N ARG A 17 -6.15 -11.86 -21.89
CA ARG A 17 -6.54 -11.13 -23.11
C ARG A 17 -5.58 -11.41 -24.26
N ILE A 18 -6.10 -11.48 -25.48
CA ILE A 18 -5.32 -11.42 -26.72
C ILE A 18 -5.68 -10.11 -27.42
N GLY A 19 -4.74 -9.17 -27.46
CA GLY A 19 -5.03 -7.80 -27.86
C GLY A 19 -6.10 -7.17 -26.95
N ASN A 20 -7.24 -6.80 -27.54
CA ASN A 20 -8.38 -6.22 -26.82
C ASN A 20 -9.48 -7.23 -26.46
N ILE A 21 -9.35 -8.48 -26.89
CA ILE A 21 -10.35 -9.53 -26.68
C ILE A 21 -10.09 -10.22 -25.34
N GLU A 22 -11.10 -10.27 -24.49
CA GLU A 22 -11.11 -11.05 -23.25
C GLU A 22 -11.38 -12.53 -23.57
N LEU A 23 -10.53 -13.41 -23.06
CA LEU A 23 -10.72 -14.85 -23.23
C LEU A 23 -11.78 -15.36 -22.24
N PRO A 24 -12.43 -16.48 -22.54
CA PRO A 24 -13.33 -17.14 -21.60
C PRO A 24 -12.71 -17.38 -20.22
N LYS A 25 -13.53 -17.35 -19.16
CA LYS A 25 -13.08 -17.42 -17.76
C LYS A 25 -12.16 -18.60 -17.43
N TYR A 26 -12.27 -19.73 -18.14
CA TYR A 26 -11.40 -20.89 -17.91
C TYR A 26 -9.93 -20.65 -18.33
N PHE A 27 -9.63 -19.56 -19.03
CA PHE A 27 -8.26 -19.11 -19.31
C PHE A 27 -7.72 -18.13 -18.28
N ASN A 28 -8.51 -17.72 -17.29
CA ASN A 28 -8.05 -16.84 -16.23
C ASN A 28 -6.96 -17.54 -15.42
N THR A 29 -6.12 -16.75 -14.78
CA THR A 29 -5.19 -17.29 -13.78
C THR A 29 -5.97 -17.92 -12.63
N LYS A 30 -5.33 -18.82 -11.88
CA LYS A 30 -5.75 -19.09 -10.50
C LYS A 30 -5.65 -17.79 -9.68
N ASN A 31 -6.21 -17.79 -8.47
CA ASN A 31 -6.03 -16.68 -7.55
C ASN A 31 -4.53 -16.39 -7.38
N THR A 32 -4.18 -15.12 -7.53
CA THR A 32 -2.83 -14.57 -7.36
C THR A 32 -2.94 -13.30 -6.54
N ILE A 33 -1.80 -12.76 -6.13
CA ILE A 33 -1.63 -11.46 -5.52
C ILE A 33 -0.43 -10.84 -6.23
N ASP A 34 -0.67 -9.78 -7.01
CA ASP A 34 0.42 -9.02 -7.62
C ASP A 34 0.68 -7.78 -6.79
N LEU A 35 1.91 -7.61 -6.31
CA LEU A 35 2.34 -6.40 -5.63
C LEU A 35 2.24 -5.18 -6.57
N ILE A 36 1.51 -4.14 -6.17
CA ILE A 36 1.44 -2.84 -6.86
C ILE A 36 2.48 -1.88 -6.28
N SER A 37 2.53 -1.72 -4.97
CA SER A 37 3.53 -0.90 -4.27
C SER A 37 3.79 -1.42 -2.86
N ILE A 38 4.93 -1.05 -2.28
CA ILE A 38 5.33 -1.42 -0.93
C ILE A 38 5.93 -0.22 -0.21
N GLY A 39 5.49 0.00 1.04
CA GLY A 39 6.08 0.93 1.98
C GLY A 39 6.66 0.20 3.18
N ILE A 40 7.83 0.65 3.63
CA ILE A 40 8.49 0.16 4.84
C ILE A 40 8.99 1.36 5.63
N VAL A 41 8.63 1.43 6.92
CA VAL A 41 9.13 2.41 7.87
C VAL A 41 9.87 1.69 8.99
N VAL A 42 11.05 2.15 9.34
CA VAL A 42 11.86 1.57 10.42
C VAL A 42 11.60 2.35 11.71
N GLU A 43 11.79 1.74 12.88
CA GLU A 43 11.64 2.43 14.16
C GLU A 43 12.55 3.66 14.35
N ASP A 44 13.65 3.76 13.58
CA ASP A 44 14.52 4.95 13.52
C ASP A 44 14.08 5.99 12.47
N ARG A 45 12.89 5.81 11.89
CA ARG A 45 12.25 6.66 10.85
C ARG A 45 12.89 6.58 9.47
N THR A 46 13.80 5.64 9.24
CA THR A 46 14.26 5.35 7.88
C THR A 46 13.12 4.75 7.06
N GLU A 47 13.01 5.12 5.79
CA GLU A 47 11.88 4.71 4.93
C GLU A 47 12.38 4.07 3.64
N TYR A 48 11.64 3.05 3.19
CA TYR A 48 11.76 2.47 1.86
C TYR A 48 10.39 2.47 1.20
N TYR A 49 10.35 2.87 -0.08
CA TYR A 49 9.13 2.83 -0.87
C TYR A 49 9.45 2.51 -2.31
N ALA A 50 8.62 1.65 -2.90
CA ALA A 50 8.74 1.27 -4.30
C ALA A 50 7.39 0.93 -4.92
N ILE A 51 7.27 1.21 -6.20
CA ILE A 51 6.14 0.80 -7.04
C ILE A 51 6.63 -0.32 -7.94
N SER A 52 5.94 -1.46 -7.93
CA SER A 52 6.23 -2.57 -8.84
C SER A 52 5.82 -2.21 -10.26
N LYS A 53 6.61 -2.60 -11.25
CA LYS A 53 6.21 -2.58 -12.66
C LYS A 53 5.83 -3.95 -13.22
N ASP A 54 5.86 -4.99 -12.38
CA ASP A 54 5.62 -6.36 -12.80
C ASP A 54 4.16 -6.79 -12.63
N PHE A 55 3.35 -6.06 -11.86
CA PHE A 55 1.92 -6.35 -11.73
C PHE A 55 1.16 -6.17 -13.05
N ASN A 56 0.05 -6.89 -13.19
CA ASN A 56 -0.82 -6.74 -14.35
C ASN A 56 -1.61 -5.42 -14.33
N LEU A 57 -0.96 -4.34 -14.75
CA LEU A 57 -1.55 -3.00 -14.85
C LEU A 57 -2.83 -2.97 -15.72
N LYS A 58 -2.93 -3.84 -16.74
CA LYS A 58 -4.13 -3.89 -17.59
C LYS A 58 -5.31 -4.47 -16.83
N GLU A 59 -5.11 -5.50 -16.03
CA GLU A 59 -6.16 -6.04 -15.15
C GLU A 59 -6.54 -5.00 -14.08
N ALA A 60 -5.56 -4.46 -13.35
CA ALA A 60 -5.80 -3.44 -12.32
C ALA A 60 -6.59 -2.23 -12.85
N TRP A 61 -6.26 -1.75 -14.06
CA TRP A 61 -6.96 -0.61 -14.69
C TRP A 61 -8.43 -0.90 -15.05
N ASN A 62 -8.74 -2.15 -15.42
CA ASN A 62 -10.05 -2.52 -15.96
C ASN A 62 -10.90 -3.32 -14.98
N ARG A 63 -10.36 -3.69 -13.82
CA ARG A 63 -11.08 -4.38 -12.76
C ARG A 63 -12.13 -3.46 -12.16
N TRP A 64 -13.34 -3.97 -12.08
CA TRP A 64 -14.46 -3.27 -11.48
C TRP A 64 -15.31 -4.24 -10.68
N GLU A 65 -15.98 -3.68 -9.69
CA GLU A 65 -16.92 -4.37 -8.83
C GLU A 65 -18.29 -3.70 -8.95
N GLN A 66 -19.34 -4.50 -8.73
CA GLN A 66 -20.67 -3.95 -8.73
C GLN A 66 -20.83 -3.02 -7.52
N ARG A 67 -21.31 -1.80 -7.75
CA ARG A 67 -21.68 -0.90 -6.64
C ARG A 67 -22.77 -1.57 -5.79
N THR A 68 -22.51 -1.77 -4.50
CA THR A 68 -23.46 -2.27 -3.50
C THR A 68 -23.83 -1.15 -2.53
N GLY A 69 -25.11 -0.75 -2.43
CA GLY A 69 -25.59 0.26 -1.46
C GLY A 69 -26.92 0.94 -1.84
N GLU A 70 -27.60 1.57 -0.86
CA GLU A 70 -28.77 2.45 -1.07
C GLU A 70 -28.34 3.72 -1.81
N GLY A 71 -28.54 3.79 -3.12
CA GLY A 71 -28.24 5.01 -3.87
C GLY A 71 -28.36 4.90 -5.38
N ASP A 72 -28.19 3.70 -5.96
CA ASP A 72 -28.38 3.50 -7.40
C ASP A 72 -29.59 2.61 -7.70
N ARG A 73 -30.79 3.07 -7.31
CA ARG A 73 -32.06 2.43 -7.71
C ARG A 73 -32.23 2.39 -9.24
N ASN A 74 -31.47 3.20 -9.98
CA ASN A 74 -31.59 3.39 -11.43
C ASN A 74 -30.45 2.73 -12.23
N ASN A 75 -29.48 2.09 -11.58
CA ASN A 75 -28.33 1.41 -12.17
C ASN A 75 -27.59 2.20 -13.28
N ILE A 76 -27.41 3.51 -13.08
CA ILE A 76 -26.86 4.40 -14.13
C ILE A 76 -25.36 4.13 -14.33
N ASN A 77 -24.64 3.73 -13.29
CA ASN A 77 -23.23 3.35 -13.41
C ASN A 77 -22.87 2.19 -12.46
N PRO A 78 -23.14 0.93 -12.87
CA PRO A 78 -22.92 -0.24 -12.02
C PRO A 78 -21.46 -0.48 -11.63
N ARG A 79 -20.50 0.11 -12.37
CA ARG A 79 -19.09 -0.26 -12.29
C ARG A 79 -18.31 0.66 -11.35
N LEU A 80 -17.79 0.11 -10.26
CA LEU A 80 -16.82 0.75 -9.39
C LEU A 80 -15.42 0.24 -9.70
N TYR A 81 -14.54 1.10 -10.20
CA TYR A 81 -13.14 0.74 -10.49
C TYR A 81 -12.25 1.07 -9.29
N TRP A 82 -12.48 0.39 -8.17
CA TRP A 82 -11.91 0.76 -6.88
C TRP A 82 -10.38 0.91 -6.90
N ILE A 83 -9.65 -0.11 -7.38
CA ILE A 83 -8.18 -0.06 -7.50
C ILE A 83 -7.73 1.10 -8.39
N ARG A 84 -8.43 1.37 -9.50
CA ARG A 84 -8.03 2.44 -10.42
C ARG A 84 -8.18 3.82 -9.77
N GLU A 85 -9.29 4.05 -9.09
CA GLU A 85 -9.61 5.38 -8.56
C GLU A 85 -8.91 5.67 -7.22
N ASN A 86 -8.65 4.65 -6.40
CA ASN A 86 -8.09 4.81 -5.05
C ASN A 86 -6.60 4.49 -4.97
N VAL A 87 -6.08 3.53 -5.75
CA VAL A 87 -4.65 3.14 -5.69
C VAL A 87 -3.88 3.73 -6.87
N LEU A 88 -4.30 3.41 -8.11
CA LEU A 88 -3.53 3.78 -9.30
C LEU A 88 -3.51 5.28 -9.57
N LYS A 89 -4.57 6.00 -9.17
CA LYS A 89 -4.65 7.45 -9.30
C LYS A 89 -3.66 8.14 -8.38
N ASN A 90 -3.55 7.71 -7.13
CA ASN A 90 -2.56 8.22 -6.17
C ASN A 90 -1.13 8.01 -6.70
N ILE A 91 -0.83 6.80 -7.19
CA ILE A 91 0.46 6.50 -7.83
C ILE A 91 0.73 7.41 -9.05
N TYR A 92 -0.28 7.65 -9.89
CA TYR A 92 -0.14 8.56 -11.02
C TYR A 92 0.19 9.98 -10.56
N GLU A 93 -0.53 10.51 -9.57
CA GLU A 93 -0.35 11.87 -9.07
C GLU A 93 1.05 12.06 -8.46
N GLU A 94 1.53 11.06 -7.71
CA GLU A 94 2.87 11.04 -7.14
C GLU A 94 3.96 11.04 -8.22
N LEU A 95 3.90 10.08 -9.16
CA LEU A 95 4.91 9.95 -10.22
C LEU A 95 4.86 11.11 -11.21
N TYR A 96 3.68 11.65 -11.49
CA TYR A 96 3.51 12.81 -12.35
C TYR A 96 4.15 14.05 -11.73
N THR A 97 3.89 14.28 -10.43
CA THR A 97 4.51 15.39 -9.69
C THR A 97 6.03 15.24 -9.67
N PHE A 98 6.54 14.04 -9.45
CA PHE A 98 7.97 13.75 -9.50
C PHE A 98 8.59 14.08 -10.87
N GLU A 99 7.99 13.62 -11.97
CA GLU A 99 8.45 13.91 -13.33
C GLU A 99 8.42 15.41 -13.65
N VAL A 100 7.36 16.13 -13.25
CA VAL A 100 7.27 17.58 -13.42
C VAL A 100 8.38 18.32 -12.66
N ASN A 101 8.64 17.95 -11.42
CA ASN A 101 9.71 18.56 -10.63
C ASN A 101 11.09 18.32 -11.25
N LEU A 102 11.33 17.11 -11.77
CA LEU A 102 12.59 16.77 -12.45
C LEU A 102 12.78 17.59 -13.74
N ILE A 103 11.70 17.79 -14.51
CA ILE A 103 11.71 18.68 -15.69
C ILE A 103 12.07 20.11 -15.28
N VAL A 104 11.37 20.67 -14.29
CA VAL A 104 11.59 22.05 -13.84
C VAL A 104 13.03 22.25 -13.39
N GLN A 105 13.55 21.35 -12.54
CA GLN A 105 14.93 21.40 -12.07
C GLN A 105 15.94 21.32 -13.23
N THR A 106 15.69 20.46 -14.22
CA THR A 106 16.56 20.34 -15.39
C THR A 106 16.53 21.60 -16.25
N CYS A 107 15.34 22.18 -16.47
CA CYS A 107 15.20 23.44 -17.20
C CYS A 107 15.93 24.60 -16.49
N GLU A 108 15.84 24.68 -15.16
CA GLU A 108 16.57 25.68 -14.36
C GLU A 108 18.09 25.53 -14.49
N ILE A 109 18.60 24.30 -14.45
CA ILE A 109 20.02 24.00 -14.65
C ILE A 109 20.45 24.39 -16.07
N ASN A 110 19.66 24.04 -17.09
CA ASN A 110 19.98 24.35 -18.48
C ASN A 110 20.07 25.86 -18.71
N LEU A 111 19.12 26.62 -18.16
CA LEU A 111 19.14 28.08 -18.21
C LEU A 111 20.37 28.67 -17.49
N LYS A 112 20.74 28.11 -16.33
CA LYS A 112 21.87 28.59 -15.53
C LYS A 112 23.24 28.39 -16.21
N TYR A 113 23.42 27.27 -16.92
CA TYR A 113 24.70 26.90 -17.53
C TYR A 113 24.75 27.03 -19.06
N GLY A 114 23.69 27.55 -19.69
CA GLY A 114 23.61 27.70 -21.14
C GLY A 114 23.59 26.35 -21.89
N LEU A 115 23.04 25.30 -21.27
CA LEU A 115 22.91 23.98 -21.88
C LEU A 115 21.63 23.93 -22.74
N ASN A 116 21.66 23.13 -23.81
CA ASN A 116 20.53 22.99 -24.73
C ASN A 116 19.98 21.55 -24.73
N GLU A 117 19.74 21.00 -23.53
CA GLU A 117 19.09 19.70 -23.41
C GLU A 117 17.56 19.84 -23.47
N TYR A 118 16.95 19.15 -24.43
CA TYR A 118 15.50 19.13 -24.60
C TYR A 118 14.89 17.97 -23.81
N TYR A 119 14.08 18.29 -22.81
CA TYR A 119 13.39 17.28 -22.02
C TYR A 119 12.11 16.83 -22.73
N LYS A 120 12.15 15.64 -23.35
CA LYS A 120 11.05 15.11 -24.15
C LYS A 120 10.06 14.33 -23.28
N THR A 121 8.89 14.90 -23.01
CA THR A 121 7.77 14.17 -22.39
C THR A 121 6.60 13.93 -23.34
N PRO A 122 5.85 12.83 -23.16
CA PRO A 122 4.67 12.60 -23.98
C PRO A 122 3.58 13.65 -23.73
N LYS A 123 2.94 14.16 -24.80
CA LYS A 123 1.85 15.15 -24.70
C LYS A 123 0.64 14.69 -23.88
N TYR A 124 0.46 13.39 -23.69
CA TYR A 124 -0.65 12.81 -22.93
C TYR A 124 -0.33 12.64 -21.44
N LEU A 125 0.86 13.03 -20.99
CA LEU A 125 1.35 12.75 -19.64
C LEU A 125 0.51 13.44 -18.55
N ASN A 126 -0.05 14.62 -18.83
CA ASN A 126 -0.82 15.43 -17.89
C ASN A 126 -2.27 14.94 -17.66
N LYS A 127 -2.68 13.84 -18.29
CA LYS A 127 -4.00 13.25 -18.10
C LYS A 127 -3.85 11.91 -17.39
N PHE A 128 -4.62 11.67 -16.34
CA PHE A 128 -4.73 10.34 -15.75
C PHE A 128 -5.32 9.36 -16.77
N SER A 129 -4.49 8.49 -17.31
CA SER A 129 -4.86 7.54 -18.35
C SER A 129 -3.98 6.31 -18.28
N TYR A 130 -4.45 5.19 -18.83
CA TYR A 130 -3.65 3.97 -18.89
C TYR A 130 -2.28 4.22 -19.54
N LYS A 131 -2.21 5.05 -20.60
CA LYS A 131 -0.96 5.32 -21.32
C LYS A 131 0.03 6.14 -20.49
N SER A 132 -0.44 7.19 -19.81
CA SER A 132 0.42 8.04 -18.98
C SER A 132 0.90 7.29 -17.73
N LEU A 133 0.01 6.59 -17.03
CA LEU A 133 0.39 5.78 -15.87
C LEU A 133 1.38 4.67 -16.26
N LYS A 134 1.12 3.95 -17.36
CA LYS A 134 2.04 2.92 -17.86
C LYS A 134 3.42 3.50 -18.19
N TYR A 135 3.47 4.69 -18.82
CA TYR A 135 4.73 5.38 -19.09
C TYR A 135 5.50 5.69 -17.80
N LEU A 136 4.81 6.26 -16.80
CA LEU A 136 5.40 6.63 -15.51
C LEU A 136 5.90 5.39 -14.73
N ILE A 137 5.07 4.35 -14.60
CA ILE A 137 5.47 3.09 -13.94
C ILE A 137 6.66 2.44 -14.67
N ASN A 138 6.68 2.45 -15.99
CA ASN A 138 7.83 1.91 -16.73
C ASN A 138 9.12 2.73 -16.50
N LYS A 139 9.00 4.05 -16.31
CA LYS A 139 10.13 4.95 -16.10
C LYS A 139 10.68 4.89 -14.68
N TYR A 140 9.81 4.82 -13.67
CA TYR A 140 10.17 4.97 -12.25
C TYR A 140 9.97 3.71 -11.42
N GLY A 141 9.10 2.81 -11.85
CA GLY A 141 8.82 1.55 -11.16
C GLY A 141 9.98 0.58 -11.23
N LYS A 142 10.02 -0.33 -10.25
CA LYS A 142 11.02 -1.37 -10.09
C LYS A 142 10.41 -2.73 -10.38
N THR A 143 11.22 -3.64 -10.92
CA THR A 143 10.80 -5.05 -10.99
C THR A 143 10.69 -5.60 -9.56
N ASN A 144 9.88 -6.63 -9.34
CA ASN A 144 9.79 -7.32 -8.05
C ASN A 144 11.17 -7.84 -7.61
N LYS A 145 12.01 -8.26 -8.56
CA LYS A 145 13.40 -8.64 -8.28
C LYS A 145 14.23 -7.48 -7.73
N GLN A 146 14.16 -6.30 -8.35
CA GLN A 146 14.85 -5.10 -7.86
C GLN A 146 14.34 -4.69 -6.48
N ILE A 147 13.03 -4.76 -6.25
CA ILE A 147 12.44 -4.48 -4.94
C ILE A 147 12.98 -5.47 -3.89
N ALA A 148 13.02 -6.77 -4.20
CA ALA A 148 13.57 -7.77 -3.30
C ALA A 148 15.05 -7.53 -2.97
N GLU A 149 15.86 -7.15 -3.96
CA GLU A 149 17.28 -6.81 -3.78
C GLU A 149 17.46 -5.55 -2.93
N ASP A 150 16.69 -4.49 -3.21
CA ASP A 150 16.70 -3.27 -2.42
C ASP A 150 16.30 -3.54 -0.97
N ILE A 151 15.27 -4.35 -0.73
CA ILE A 151 14.78 -4.67 0.62
C ILE A 151 15.84 -5.47 1.40
N LYS A 152 16.53 -6.41 0.74
CA LYS A 152 17.68 -7.08 1.36
C LYS A 152 18.70 -6.04 1.80
N VAL A 153 19.13 -5.16 0.90
CA VAL A 153 20.08 -4.09 1.23
C VAL A 153 19.54 -3.18 2.33
N PHE A 154 18.29 -2.75 2.25
CA PHE A 154 17.65 -1.86 3.22
C PHE A 154 17.59 -2.43 4.64
N ILE A 155 17.26 -3.72 4.77
CA ILE A 155 17.18 -4.42 6.06
C ILE A 155 18.57 -4.88 6.54
N ASP A 156 19.48 -5.14 5.59
CA ASP A 156 20.86 -5.62 5.79
C ASP A 156 21.89 -4.47 5.74
N LEU A 157 21.47 -3.22 6.00
CA LEU A 157 22.34 -2.04 6.10
C LEU A 157 22.42 -1.48 7.53
N LYS A 158 22.67 -2.37 8.49
CA LYS A 158 23.56 -2.07 9.61
C LYS A 158 24.53 -3.23 9.82
N GLU A 159 25.34 -3.55 8.80
CA GLU A 159 26.60 -4.32 8.96
C GLU A 159 27.67 -3.53 9.77
N ALA A 160 27.25 -2.87 10.86
CA ALA A 160 28.18 -2.51 11.92
C ALA A 160 28.16 -3.67 12.93
N ALA A 161 29.12 -4.58 12.75
CA ALA A 161 29.47 -5.71 13.60
C ALA A 161 28.78 -7.06 13.27
N PRO A 162 29.50 -8.19 13.48
CA PRO A 162 28.99 -9.54 13.22
C PRO A 162 27.96 -9.92 14.29
N ILE A 163 26.76 -9.35 14.24
CA ILE A 163 25.71 -9.67 15.20
C ILE A 163 25.00 -10.93 14.72
N ARG A 164 25.52 -12.08 15.16
CA ARG A 164 24.92 -13.43 15.02
C ARG A 164 23.49 -13.57 15.60
N HIS A 165 22.82 -12.46 15.93
CA HIS A 165 21.53 -12.41 16.60
C HIS A 165 20.57 -11.32 16.07
N TYR A 166 20.85 -10.69 14.91
CA TYR A 166 19.88 -9.75 14.34
C TYR A 166 18.60 -10.46 13.92
N LYS A 167 17.48 -10.13 14.56
CA LYS A 167 16.14 -10.63 14.25
C LYS A 167 15.24 -9.43 13.94
N PRO A 168 14.98 -9.13 12.65
CA PRO A 168 14.02 -8.09 12.30
C PRO A 168 12.61 -8.51 12.74
N GLU A 169 11.84 -7.56 13.25
CA GLU A 169 10.42 -7.74 13.56
C GLU A 169 9.62 -6.93 12.56
N PHE A 170 8.61 -7.54 11.96
CA PHE A 170 7.73 -6.88 11.00
C PHE A 170 6.36 -6.66 11.62
N TYR A 171 5.79 -5.49 11.38
CA TYR A 171 4.47 -5.08 11.85
C TYR A 171 3.65 -4.56 10.67
N GLY A 172 2.36 -4.88 10.64
CA GLY A 172 1.38 -4.28 9.75
C GLY A 172 0.01 -4.28 10.42
N TYR A 173 -1.02 -3.74 9.77
CA TYR A 173 -2.38 -3.70 10.30
C TYR A 173 -3.32 -4.40 9.33
N TYR A 174 -3.96 -5.50 9.76
CA TYR A 174 -4.60 -6.48 8.85
C TYR A 174 -3.64 -7.10 7.84
N SER A 175 -2.47 -7.51 8.33
CA SER A 175 -1.26 -7.69 7.53
C SER A 175 -1.10 -9.04 6.83
N ASP A 176 -2.10 -9.90 6.82
CA ASP A 176 -1.97 -11.27 6.29
C ASP A 176 -1.64 -11.27 4.78
N TYR A 177 -2.38 -10.48 3.99
CA TYR A 177 -2.15 -10.38 2.54
C TYR A 177 -0.88 -9.60 2.23
N ASP A 178 -0.60 -8.54 2.98
CA ASP A 178 0.65 -7.78 2.88
C ASP A 178 1.87 -8.67 3.11
N TRP A 179 1.78 -9.54 4.12
CA TRP A 179 2.85 -10.47 4.44
C TRP A 179 3.08 -11.48 3.32
N VAL A 180 2.01 -11.98 2.70
CA VAL A 180 2.13 -12.87 1.52
C VAL A 180 2.74 -12.11 0.34
N ALA A 181 2.27 -10.90 0.03
CA ALA A 181 2.78 -10.07 -1.06
C ALA A 181 4.28 -9.74 -0.87
N PHE A 182 4.66 -9.38 0.36
CA PHE A 182 6.06 -9.17 0.76
C PHE A 182 6.90 -10.44 0.59
N CYS A 183 6.45 -11.58 1.14
CA CYS A 183 7.21 -12.82 1.10
C CYS A 183 7.42 -13.32 -0.34
N TRP A 184 6.42 -13.14 -1.22
CA TRP A 184 6.50 -13.55 -2.63
C TRP A 184 7.51 -12.74 -3.45
N LEU A 185 8.00 -11.59 -2.97
CA LEU A 185 9.18 -10.94 -3.55
C LEU A 185 10.42 -11.84 -3.54
N PHE A 186 10.51 -12.75 -2.57
CA PHE A 186 11.64 -13.66 -2.38
C PHE A 186 11.39 -15.07 -2.92
N GLY A 187 10.16 -15.39 -3.31
CA GLY A 187 9.76 -16.72 -3.79
C GLY A 187 8.90 -17.47 -2.78
N LYS A 188 9.24 -18.74 -2.51
CA LYS A 188 8.55 -19.52 -1.48
C LYS A 188 8.99 -19.05 -0.10
N MET A 189 8.20 -19.38 0.91
CA MET A 189 8.53 -19.08 2.31
C MET A 189 9.91 -19.64 2.75
N ILE A 190 10.35 -20.77 2.16
CA ILE A 190 11.69 -21.34 2.40
C ILE A 190 12.83 -20.53 1.77
N ASP A 191 12.51 -19.66 0.80
CA ASP A 191 13.45 -18.83 0.06
C ASP A 191 13.64 -17.43 0.73
N LEU A 192 12.94 -17.17 1.84
CA LEU A 192 13.09 -15.93 2.59
C LEU A 192 14.54 -15.71 3.04
N PRO A 193 15.02 -14.45 3.09
CA PRO A 193 16.36 -14.15 3.59
C PRO A 193 16.58 -14.73 5.00
N LYS A 194 17.76 -15.30 5.23
CA LYS A 194 18.10 -15.93 6.51
C LYS A 194 17.95 -14.92 7.65
N GLY A 195 17.16 -15.27 8.66
CA GLY A 195 16.91 -14.44 9.83
C GLY A 195 15.61 -13.63 9.78
N PHE A 196 14.96 -13.53 8.61
CA PHE A 196 13.63 -12.95 8.54
C PHE A 196 12.64 -13.82 9.32
N PRO A 197 11.67 -13.21 10.03
CA PRO A 197 10.62 -13.97 10.69
C PRO A 197 9.71 -14.63 9.63
N MET A 198 8.95 -15.62 10.07
CA MET A 198 7.98 -16.33 9.20
C MET A 198 6.58 -15.70 9.25
N TYR A 199 6.42 -14.62 10.01
CA TYR A 199 5.15 -13.96 10.27
C TYR A 199 5.34 -12.43 10.37
N CYS A 200 4.27 -11.71 10.11
CA CYS A 200 4.12 -10.30 10.43
C CYS A 200 3.31 -10.18 11.73
N ILE A 201 3.66 -9.24 12.60
CA ILE A 201 2.92 -8.95 13.83
C ILE A 201 1.75 -8.03 13.47
N ASP A 202 0.53 -8.50 13.68
CA ASP A 202 -0.66 -7.73 13.35
C ASP A 202 -1.04 -6.73 14.45
N LEU A 203 -0.95 -5.44 14.13
CA LEU A 203 -1.31 -4.34 15.01
C LEU A 203 -2.80 -4.31 15.34
N LYS A 204 -3.67 -4.81 14.46
CA LYS A 204 -5.10 -4.97 14.77
C LYS A 204 -5.30 -5.99 15.87
N GLN A 205 -4.56 -7.09 15.85
CA GLN A 205 -4.62 -8.09 16.92
C GLN A 205 -4.18 -7.47 18.26
N ILE A 206 -3.06 -6.72 18.27
CA ILE A 206 -2.60 -6.03 19.49
C ILE A 206 -3.64 -5.00 19.98
N LEU A 207 -4.27 -4.27 19.07
CA LEU A 207 -5.34 -3.32 19.39
C LEU A 207 -6.53 -4.03 20.06
N ASP A 208 -6.97 -5.17 19.55
CA ASP A 208 -8.08 -5.95 20.12
C ASP A 208 -7.73 -6.52 21.49
N GLU A 209 -6.54 -7.07 21.65
CA GLU A 209 -6.06 -7.57 22.94
C GLU A 209 -6.04 -6.45 24.00
N LYS A 210 -5.57 -5.25 23.62
CA LYS A 210 -5.60 -4.08 24.49
C LYS A 210 -7.03 -3.61 24.77
N GLN A 211 -7.91 -3.59 23.78
CA GLN A 211 -9.33 -3.22 23.97
C GLN A 211 -10.01 -4.18 24.95
N ASN A 212 -9.77 -5.49 24.80
CA ASN A 212 -10.34 -6.53 25.66
C ASN A 212 -9.79 -6.52 27.09
N SER A 213 -8.60 -5.94 27.30
CA SER A 213 -8.04 -5.79 28.65
C SER A 213 -8.64 -4.61 29.43
N LYS A 214 -9.31 -3.67 28.75
CA LYS A 214 -9.99 -2.54 29.40
C LYS A 214 -11.33 -3.01 30.01
N PRO A 215 -11.78 -2.43 31.14
CA PRO A 215 -13.05 -2.81 31.73
C PRO A 215 -14.21 -2.52 30.77
N ASN A 216 -15.06 -3.51 30.53
CA ASN A 216 -16.29 -3.36 29.75
C ASN A 216 -17.30 -2.48 30.51
N ILE A 217 -17.16 -1.16 30.37
CA ILE A 217 -18.13 -0.19 30.88
C ILE A 217 -19.03 0.16 29.72
N GLN A 218 -20.27 -0.35 29.74
CA GLN A 218 -21.28 0.03 28.77
C GLN A 218 -22.11 1.17 29.36
N ARG A 219 -22.17 2.31 28.66
CA ARG A 219 -23.15 3.35 28.98
C ARG A 219 -24.44 3.00 28.26
N VAL A 220 -25.48 2.78 29.05
CA VAL A 220 -26.84 2.59 28.55
C VAL A 220 -27.53 3.94 28.57
N SER A 221 -28.03 4.37 27.41
CA SER A 221 -28.92 5.52 27.27
C SER A 221 -30.22 5.10 26.59
N TRP A 222 -31.27 5.90 26.79
CA TRP A 222 -32.60 5.68 26.23
C TRP A 222 -32.98 6.93 25.44
N ASN A 223 -33.44 6.76 24.21
CA ASN A 223 -33.99 7.88 23.44
C ASN A 223 -35.43 8.19 23.88
N ASN A 224 -35.99 9.32 23.44
CA ASN A 224 -37.37 9.73 23.77
C ASN A 224 -38.46 8.79 23.21
N GLN A 225 -38.07 7.83 22.36
CA GLN A 225 -38.95 6.80 21.78
C GLN A 225 -38.88 5.47 22.55
N GLY A 226 -38.01 5.36 23.57
CA GLY A 226 -37.83 4.17 24.39
C GLY A 226 -36.81 3.17 23.84
N ASP A 227 -36.07 3.51 22.77
CA ASP A 227 -35.02 2.64 22.24
C ASP A 227 -33.76 2.74 23.12
N LYS A 228 -33.19 1.57 23.40
CA LYS A 228 -31.94 1.41 24.14
C LYS A 228 -30.75 1.63 23.21
N THR A 229 -29.89 2.59 23.54
CA THR A 229 -28.56 2.74 22.95
C THR A 229 -27.50 2.25 23.93
N ILE A 230 -26.64 1.32 23.48
CA ILE A 230 -25.47 0.85 24.22
C ILE A 230 -24.27 1.53 23.58
N GLU A 231 -23.60 2.38 24.35
CA GLU A 231 -22.33 2.98 23.97
C GLU A 231 -21.21 2.27 24.73
N GLU A 232 -20.25 1.72 24.01
CA GLU A 232 -19.03 1.18 24.61
C GLU A 232 -18.20 2.36 25.13
N CYS A 233 -18.19 2.56 26.45
CA CYS A 233 -17.25 3.50 27.04
C CYS A 233 -15.85 2.92 26.84
N PHE A 234 -14.90 3.75 26.43
CA PHE A 234 -13.48 3.40 26.24
C PHE A 234 -13.17 2.57 24.99
N LEU A 235 -13.75 2.93 23.84
CA LEU A 235 -13.15 2.57 22.56
C LEU A 235 -11.78 3.25 22.42
N ILE A 236 -10.72 2.44 22.32
CA ILE A 236 -9.34 2.95 22.10
C ILE A 236 -9.26 3.84 20.86
N LYS A 237 -10.05 3.53 19.82
CA LYS A 237 -10.16 4.34 18.60
C LYS A 237 -10.74 5.74 18.81
N ASN A 238 -11.44 5.96 19.92
CA ASN A 238 -11.98 7.28 20.28
C ASN A 238 -11.00 8.11 21.11
N ASP A 239 -9.82 7.57 21.46
CA ASP A 239 -8.79 8.34 22.16
C ASP A 239 -8.33 9.51 21.27
N PRO A 240 -8.24 10.76 21.80
CA PRO A 240 -7.77 11.91 21.03
C PRO A 240 -6.36 11.75 20.45
N ASN A 241 -5.52 10.90 21.06
CA ASN A 241 -4.17 10.60 20.60
C ASN A 241 -4.10 9.40 19.65
N TYR A 242 -5.23 8.74 19.37
CA TYR A 242 -5.28 7.69 18.36
C TYR A 242 -4.82 8.27 17.00
N PRO A 243 -3.86 7.64 16.31
CA PRO A 243 -3.29 8.21 15.10
C PRO A 243 -4.33 8.28 13.98
N LYS A 244 -4.40 9.45 13.33
CA LYS A 244 -5.28 9.68 12.18
C LYS A 244 -4.58 9.29 10.89
N GLN A 245 -5.27 8.51 10.07
CA GLN A 245 -4.83 8.20 8.72
C GLN A 245 -5.16 9.39 7.80
N THR A 246 -4.21 9.85 7.00
CA THR A 246 -4.35 11.07 6.19
C THR A 246 -4.30 10.84 4.70
N ASN A 247 -3.75 9.70 4.26
CA ASN A 247 -3.59 9.35 2.85
C ASN A 247 -3.72 7.84 2.68
N GLU A 248 -4.94 7.34 2.89
CA GLU A 248 -5.31 5.93 2.68
C GLU A 248 -4.99 5.51 1.24
N HIS A 249 -4.60 4.25 1.08
CA HIS A 249 -4.28 3.64 -0.22
C HIS A 249 -2.95 4.14 -0.81
N ASN A 250 -2.00 4.41 0.07
CA ASN A 250 -0.61 4.68 -0.26
C ASN A 250 0.26 3.92 0.74
N ALA A 251 0.87 2.84 0.26
CA ALA A 251 1.66 1.93 1.09
C ALA A 251 2.69 2.61 2.01
N LEU A 252 3.35 3.70 1.59
CA LEU A 252 4.28 4.40 2.48
C LEU A 252 3.56 5.19 3.58
N SER A 253 2.50 5.91 3.23
CA SER A 253 1.67 6.60 4.22
C SER A 253 1.03 5.64 5.22
N ASP A 254 0.60 4.48 4.75
CA ASP A 254 -0.04 3.46 5.58
C ASP A 254 1.00 2.75 6.48
N ALA A 255 2.20 2.48 5.97
CA ALA A 255 3.33 2.02 6.80
C ALA A 255 3.75 3.05 7.88
N ARG A 256 3.73 4.36 7.57
CA ARG A 256 3.94 5.42 8.58
C ARG A 256 2.84 5.41 9.63
N TRP A 257 1.59 5.23 9.22
CA TRP A 257 0.48 5.11 10.17
C TRP A 257 0.62 3.87 11.05
N ASN A 258 1.05 2.71 10.50
CA ASN A 258 1.35 1.50 11.27
C ASN A 258 2.41 1.77 12.36
N PHE A 259 3.46 2.54 12.05
CA PHE A 259 4.46 2.96 13.05
C PHE A 259 3.85 3.85 14.15
N GLU A 260 3.02 4.83 13.78
CA GLU A 260 2.35 5.71 14.74
C GLU A 260 1.36 4.94 15.63
N LEU A 261 0.61 3.98 15.06
CA LEU A 261 -0.27 3.09 15.81
C LEU A 261 0.50 2.22 16.79
N TYR A 262 1.60 1.61 16.37
CA TYR A 262 2.46 0.84 17.26
C TYR A 262 2.93 1.66 18.46
N LYS A 263 3.41 2.90 18.24
CA LYS A 263 3.82 3.78 19.35
C LYS A 263 2.66 4.06 20.29
N PHE A 264 1.50 4.46 19.76
CA PHE A 264 0.31 4.75 20.55
C PHE A 264 -0.11 3.54 21.39
N LEU A 265 -0.20 2.35 20.80
CA LEU A 265 -0.57 1.12 21.51
C LEU A 265 0.40 0.82 22.66
N ASN A 266 1.69 1.10 22.52
CA ASN A 266 2.67 0.92 23.60
C ASN A 266 2.56 1.93 24.76
N THR A 267 1.74 2.98 24.60
CA THR A 267 1.43 3.91 25.69
C THR A 267 0.21 3.50 26.54
N LEU A 268 -0.60 2.55 26.05
CA LEU A 268 -1.86 2.10 26.65
C LEU A 268 -1.73 0.98 27.68
#